data_AF-A0A832Q0B2-F1
#
_entry.id   AF-A0A832Q0B2-F1
#
_cell.length_a   1.000
_cell.length_b   1.000
_cell.length_c   1.000
_cell.angle_alpha   90.00
_cell.angle_beta   90.00
_cell.angle_gamma   90.00
#
_symmetry.space_group_name_H-M   'P 1'
#
loop_
_entity.id
_entity.type
_entity.pdbx_description
1 polymer ?
#
loop_
_entity_poly.entity_id
_entity_poly.type
_entity_poly.pdbx_seq_one_letter_code
_entity_poly.pdbx_strand_id
1 'polypeptide(L)' 'MAISKDNVRTIITIPKELKKQLENLAKQDSRSFSNLVVKILKDYVNNSSPT' A
#
# COMPACT_ATOMS: atom_id res chain seq x y z
N MET A 1 12.96 -1.05 14.08
CA MET A 1 12.85 -0.02 13.01
C MET A 1 11.87 1.03 13.50
N ALA A 2 12.39 2.23 13.77
CA ALA A 2 11.58 3.36 14.19
C ALA A 2 10.68 3.76 13.02
N ILE A 3 9.37 3.76 13.25
CA ILE A 3 8.43 4.39 12.33
C ILE A 3 8.76 5.89 12.41
N SER A 4 8.99 6.56 11.28
CA SER A 4 9.19 8.03 11.29
C SER A 4 8.07 8.70 12.08
N LYS A 5 8.35 9.82 12.76
CA LYS A 5 7.36 10.54 13.57
C LYS A 5 6.05 10.84 12.82
N ASP A 6 6.13 10.96 11.50
CA ASP A 6 5.02 11.29 10.59
C ASP A 6 4.23 10.06 10.09
N ASN A 7 4.63 8.84 10.46
CA ASN A 7 4.01 7.62 9.96
C ASN A 7 3.25 6.90 11.07
N VAL A 8 1.98 6.57 10.81
CA VAL A 8 1.14 5.75 11.69
C VAL A 8 0.98 4.33 11.14
N ARG A 9 0.79 3.35 12.03
CA ARG A 9 0.60 1.95 11.65
C ARG A 9 -0.88 1.67 11.43
N THR A 10 -1.26 1.28 10.22
CA THR A 10 -2.62 0.85 9.89
C THR A 10 -2.69 -0.66 9.81
N ILE A 11 -3.64 -1.25 10.55
CA ILE A 11 -3.97 -2.68 10.45
C ILE A 11 -5.16 -2.80 9.51
N ILE A 12 -4.99 -3.55 8.42
CA ILE A 12 -6.03 -3.75 7.39
C ILE A 12 -6.41 -5.23 7.32
N THR A 13 -7.73 -5.48 7.27
CA THR A 13 -8.28 -6.82 7.04
C THR A 13 -8.71 -6.90 5.58
N ILE A 14 -8.08 -7.78 4.81
CA ILE A 14 -8.39 -8.02 3.40
C ILE A 14 -8.48 -9.52 3.11
N PRO A 15 -9.19 -9.93 2.06
CA PRO A 15 -9.22 -11.33 1.63
C PRO A 15 -7.81 -11.87 1.38
N LYS A 16 -7.58 -13.15 1.74
CA LYS A 16 -6.27 -13.81 1.57
C LYS A 16 -5.81 -13.82 0.11
N GLU A 17 -6.75 -14.00 -0.81
CA GLU A 17 -6.47 -14.01 -2.24
C GLU A 17 -5.99 -12.65 -2.74
N LEU A 18 -6.68 -11.57 -2.34
CA LEU A 18 -6.31 -10.21 -2.68
C LEU A 18 -4.91 -9.86 -2.17
N LYS A 19 -4.60 -10.25 -0.92
CA LYS A 19 -3.26 -10.07 -0.36
C LYS A 19 -2.20 -10.76 -1.23
N LYS A 20 -2.43 -12.01 -1.64
CA LYS A 20 -1.49 -12.79 -2.44
C LYS A 20 -1.24 -12.16 -3.82
N GLN A 21 -2.30 -11.65 -4.47
CA GLN A 21 -2.19 -10.95 -5.74
C GLN A 21 -1.34 -9.67 -5.60
N LEU A 22 -1.62 -8.86 -4.57
CA LEU A 22 -0.88 -7.63 -4.30
C LEU A 22 0.58 -7.89 -3.91
N GLU A 23 0.86 -8.98 -3.17
CA GLU A 23 2.24 -9.39 -2.85
C GLU A 23 3.00 -9.83 -4.09
N ASN A 24 2.36 -10.53 -5.03
CA ASN A 24 2.97 -10.89 -6.31
C ASN A 24 3.28 -9.65 -7.15
N LEU A 25 2.34 -8.71 -7.26
CA LEU A 25 2.56 -7.42 -7.94
C LEU A 25 3.71 -6.64 -7.30
N ALA A 26 3.78 -6.60 -5.97
CA ALA A 26 4.85 -5.92 -5.26
C ALA A 26 6.22 -6.56 -5.52
N LYS A 27 6.28 -7.90 -5.59
CA LYS A 27 7.51 -8.63 -5.96
C LYS A 27 7.95 -8.33 -7.39
N GLN A 28 7.02 -8.25 -8.34
CA GLN A 28 7.34 -7.88 -9.73
C GLN A 28 7.92 -6.45 -9.81
N ASP A 29 7.42 -5.53 -8.99
CA ASP A 29 7.90 -4.14 -8.93
C ASP A 29 9.16 -3.97 -8.06
N SER A 30 9.75 -5.06 -7.52
CA SER A 30 10.86 -5.03 -6.55
C SER A 30 10.60 -4.15 -5.32
N ARG A 31 9.35 -4.11 -4.84
CA ARG A 31 8.92 -3.29 -3.71
C ARG A 31 8.31 -4.15 -2.60
N SER A 32 8.33 -3.62 -1.38
CA SER A 32 7.55 -4.21 -0.29
C SER A 32 6.06 -4.02 -0.56
N PHE A 33 5.25 -4.99 -0.13
CA PHE A 33 3.79 -4.88 -0.16
C PHE A 33 3.31 -3.57 0.48
N SER A 34 3.88 -3.19 1.63
CA SER A 34 3.53 -1.92 2.31
C SER A 34 3.78 -0.70 1.44
N ASN A 35 4.89 -0.63 0.70
CA ASN A 35 5.17 0.50 -0.19
C ASN A 35 4.24 0.52 -1.40
N LEU A 36 3.88 -0.64 -1.94
CA LEU A 36 2.90 -0.75 -3.03
C LEU A 36 1.52 -0.26 -2.56
N VAL A 37 1.07 -0.68 -1.38
CA VAL A 37 -0.19 -0.22 -0.79
C VAL A 37 -0.18 1.29 -0.59
N VAL A 38 0.91 1.85 -0.03
CA VAL A 38 1.03 3.31 0.14
C VAL A 38 0.99 4.05 -1.20
N LYS A 39 1.63 3.52 -2.25
CA LYS A 39 1.56 4.11 -3.60
C LYS A 39 0.13 4.11 -4.13
N ILE A 40 -0.57 2.97 -4.08
CA ILE A 40 -1.95 2.85 -4.55
C ILE A 40 -2.87 3.81 -3.79
N LEU A 41 -2.71 3.93 -2.47
CA LEU A 41 -3.49 4.87 -1.66
C LEU A 41 -3.20 6.32 -2.05
N LYS A 42 -1.94 6.70 -2.28
CA LYS A 42 -1.58 8.04 -2.77
C LYS A 42 -2.15 8.32 -4.15
N ASP A 43 -1.99 7.38 -5.08
CA ASP A 43 -2.54 7.49 -6.44
C ASP A 43 -4.06 7.59 -6.39
N TYR A 44 -4.73 6.84 -5.52
CA TYR A 44 -6.18 6.92 -5.33
C TYR A 44 -6.62 8.29 -4.81
N VAL A 45 -5.92 8.86 -3.80
CA VAL A 45 -6.23 10.21 -3.30
C VAL A 45 -6.02 11.28 -4.38
N ASN A 46 -4.95 11.17 -5.15
CA ASN A 46 -4.65 12.09 -6.26
C ASN A 46 -5.68 12.01 -7.39
N ASN A 47 -6.15 10.81 -7.73
CA ASN A 47 -7.18 10.62 -8.77
C ASN A 47 -8.61 10.90 -8.26
N SER A 48 -8.85 10.74 -6.95
CA SER A 48 -10.14 10.97 -6.30
C SER A 48 -10.33 12.42 -5.84
N SER A 49 -9.34 13.29 -6.03
CA SER A 49 -9.51 14.74 -5.92
C SER A 49 -9.91 15.26 -7.30
N PRO A 50 -11.21 15.40 -7.62
CA PRO A 50 -11.59 16.32 -8.67
C PRO A 50 -11.14 17.72 -8.24
N THR A 51 -10.66 18.47 -9.22
CA THR A 51 -10.23 19.86 -9.09
C THR A 51 -11.32 20.74 -8.53
#